data_AF-A0A918FDA2-F1
#
_entry.id   AF-A0A918FDA2-F1
#
_cell.length_a   1.000
_cell.length_b   1.000
_cell.length_c   1.000
_cell.angle_alpha   90.00
_cell.angle_beta   90.00
_cell.angle_gamma   90.00
#
_symmetry.space_group_name_H-M   'P 1'
#
loop_
_entity.id
_entity.type
_entity.pdbx_description
1 polymer ?
#
loop_
_entity_poly.entity_id
_entity_poly.type
_entity_poly.pdbx_seq_one_letter_code
_entity_poly.pdbx_strand_id
1 'polypeptide(L)'
;MPAPRRKPLLLWEPFPYLALFVVLLATSFVRPGAEPWLFWPLIVLLAVTLVYLVISIGREKRGANPDQWGNLLGLDDLTLVEAPSADREVRTVVPVDGAAHRQSGIEIARTQGGPEQTAVLVPRASRWMARRYRVGVQLVGGQRPRHAGYLGQAAEERYVDRLDALRSEGKYVRVPARIVGDGRPFKVELDLSGLDETA
;
A
#
# COMPACT_ATOMS: atom_id res chain seq x y z
N MET A 1 -12.35 4.89 18.09
CA MET A 1 -12.99 5.41 16.86
C MET A 1 -12.42 4.65 15.67
N PRO A 2 -13.24 4.27 14.69
CA PRO A 2 -12.76 3.58 13.49
C PRO A 2 -11.80 4.49 12.73
N ALA A 3 -10.72 3.91 12.24
CA ALA A 3 -9.73 4.64 11.46
C ALA A 3 -10.32 5.14 10.13
N PRO A 4 -9.81 6.28 9.59
CA PRO A 4 -10.28 6.78 8.31
C PRO A 4 -9.94 5.81 7.17
N ARG A 5 -10.97 5.37 6.44
CA ARG A 5 -10.82 4.42 5.31
C ARG A 5 -10.34 5.07 4.01
N ARG A 6 -10.21 6.40 3.97
CA ARG A 6 -9.81 7.16 2.78
C ARG A 6 -8.65 8.10 3.11
N LYS A 7 -7.72 8.24 2.16
CA LYS A 7 -6.64 9.22 2.22
C LYS A 7 -7.22 10.64 2.26
N PRO A 8 -6.70 11.52 3.13
CA PRO A 8 -6.97 12.95 3.01
C PRO A 8 -6.41 13.47 1.68
N LEU A 9 -7.00 14.54 1.13
CA LEU A 9 -6.64 15.06 -0.20
C LEU A 9 -5.15 15.46 -0.29
N LEU A 10 -4.58 15.97 0.80
CA LEU A 10 -3.17 16.33 0.89
C LEU A 10 -2.22 15.13 0.86
N LEU A 11 -2.71 13.92 1.18
CA LEU A 11 -1.96 12.66 1.04
C LEU A 11 -2.36 11.89 -0.22
N TRP A 12 -3.21 12.47 -1.07
CA TRP A 12 -3.59 11.87 -2.34
C TRP A 12 -2.53 12.21 -3.39
N GLU A 13 -1.95 11.15 -3.91
CA GLU A 13 -0.73 11.20 -4.73
C GLU A 13 -0.84 11.98 -6.04
N PRO A 14 -2.01 12.12 -6.69
CA PRO A 14 -2.18 13.02 -7.83
C PRO A 14 -2.15 14.51 -7.48
N PHE A 15 -2.34 14.87 -6.20
CA PHE A 15 -2.53 16.27 -5.79
C PHE A 15 -1.32 17.18 -6.09
N PRO A 16 -0.06 16.79 -5.83
CA PRO A 16 1.11 17.60 -6.22
C PRO A 16 1.19 17.85 -7.73
N TYR A 17 0.86 16.84 -8.53
CA TYR A 17 0.83 16.96 -10.00
C TYR A 17 -0.32 17.85 -10.48
N LEU A 18 -1.48 17.77 -9.82
CA LEU A 18 -2.61 18.64 -10.10
C LEU A 18 -2.28 20.10 -9.78
N ALA A 19 -1.62 20.35 -8.65
CA ALA A 19 -1.14 21.68 -8.27
C ALA A 19 -0.13 22.22 -9.30
N LEU A 20 0.84 21.40 -9.72
CA LEU A 20 1.78 21.75 -10.78
C LEU A 20 1.07 22.07 -12.09
N PHE A 21 0.09 21.24 -12.49
CA PHE A 21 -0.69 21.47 -13.69
C PHE A 21 -1.47 22.79 -13.64
N VAL A 22 -2.12 23.10 -12.51
CA VAL A 22 -2.82 24.38 -12.30
C VAL A 22 -1.86 25.56 -12.39
N VAL A 23 -0.68 25.46 -11.78
CA VAL A 23 0.35 26.51 -11.87
C VAL A 23 0.83 26.71 -13.30
N LEU A 24 1.09 25.61 -14.02
CA LEU A 24 1.58 25.63 -15.40
C LEU A 24 0.53 26.19 -16.37
N LEU A 25 -0.75 25.84 -16.13
CA LEU A 25 -1.88 26.42 -16.82
C LEU A 25 -1.97 27.92 -16.54
N ALA A 26 -1.86 28.34 -15.28
CA ALA A 26 -1.93 29.75 -14.90
C ALA A 26 -0.78 30.58 -15.48
N THR A 27 0.44 30.05 -15.52
CA THR A 27 1.58 30.70 -16.22
C THR A 27 1.36 30.84 -17.72
N SER A 28 0.50 30.03 -18.35
CA SER A 28 0.18 30.16 -19.77
C SER A 28 -0.75 31.35 -20.06
N PHE A 29 -1.51 31.82 -19.06
CA PHE A 29 -2.43 32.95 -19.20
C PHE A 29 -1.84 34.28 -18.70
N VAL A 30 -0.94 34.24 -17.72
CA VAL A 30 -0.36 35.44 -17.11
C VAL A 30 0.94 35.82 -17.82
N ARG A 31 0.91 36.91 -18.58
CA ARG A 31 2.11 37.46 -19.24
C ARG A 31 2.99 38.22 -18.25
N PRO A 32 4.31 38.33 -18.48
CA PRO A 32 5.23 39.09 -17.63
C PRO A 32 4.88 40.59 -17.47
N GLY A 33 4.06 41.14 -18.38
CA GLY A 33 3.54 42.51 -18.30
C GLY A 33 2.10 42.61 -17.79
N ALA A 34 1.56 41.54 -17.18
CA ALA A 34 0.22 41.56 -16.58
C ALA A 34 0.16 42.52 -15.39
N GLU A 35 -1.05 42.99 -15.05
CA GLU A 35 -1.24 43.86 -13.89
C GLU A 35 -0.72 43.21 -12.60
N PRO A 36 -0.12 43.98 -11.67
CA PRO A 36 0.53 43.44 -10.47
C PRO A 36 -0.37 42.52 -9.63
N TRP A 37 -1.68 42.74 -9.64
CA TRP A 37 -2.65 41.92 -8.89
C TRP A 37 -2.87 40.52 -9.48
N LEU A 38 -2.53 40.28 -10.74
CA LEU A 38 -2.51 38.93 -11.36
C LEU A 38 -1.15 38.27 -11.17
N PHE A 39 -0.08 39.05 -11.32
CA PHE A 39 1.28 38.55 -11.27
C PHE A 39 1.69 38.07 -9.87
N TRP A 40 1.47 38.88 -8.83
CA TRP A 40 1.91 38.54 -7.47
C TRP A 40 1.24 37.29 -6.90
N PRO A 41 -0.09 37.09 -7.01
CA PRO A 41 -0.73 35.85 -6.57
C PRO A 41 -0.21 34.61 -7.29
N LEU A 42 0.09 34.71 -8.59
CA LEU A 42 0.68 33.60 -9.34
C LEU A 42 2.05 33.22 -8.79
N ILE A 43 2.91 34.21 -8.49
CA ILE A 43 4.24 33.97 -7.93
C ILE A 43 4.13 33.34 -6.54
N VAL A 44 3.20 33.81 -5.70
CA VAL A 44 2.95 33.22 -4.38
C VAL A 44 2.47 31.77 -4.52
N LEU A 45 1.52 31.51 -5.43
CA LEU A 45 1.01 30.16 -5.70
C LEU A 45 2.14 29.22 -6.17
N LEU A 46 2.96 29.67 -7.13
CA LEU A 46 4.13 28.94 -7.62
C LEU A 46 5.09 28.59 -6.47
N ALA A 47 5.43 29.57 -5.63
CA ALA A 47 6.33 29.36 -4.50
C ALA A 47 5.76 28.34 -3.51
N VAL A 48 4.48 28.46 -3.16
CA VAL A 48 3.79 27.51 -2.27
C VAL A 48 3.77 26.10 -2.87
N THR A 49 3.46 25.96 -4.16
CA THR A 49 3.48 24.67 -4.86
C THR A 49 4.89 24.06 -4.88
N LEU A 50 5.93 24.87 -5.11
CA LEU A 50 7.32 24.39 -5.11
C LEU A 50 7.74 23.90 -3.74
N VAL A 51 7.48 24.69 -2.68
CA VAL A 51 7.76 24.29 -1.28
C VAL A 51 7.03 22.99 -0.94
N TYR A 52 5.76 22.89 -1.31
CA TYR A 52 4.96 21.68 -1.11
C TYR A 52 5.55 20.45 -1.83
N LEU A 53 5.98 20.60 -3.09
CA LEU A 53 6.60 19.52 -3.87
C LEU A 53 7.90 19.02 -3.22
N VAL A 54 8.76 19.95 -2.79
CA VAL A 54 10.02 19.63 -2.11
C VAL A 54 9.76 18.86 -0.81
N ILE A 55 8.78 19.29 -0.01
CA ILE A 55 8.38 18.59 1.22
C ILE A 55 7.85 17.19 0.90
N SER A 56 6.98 17.06 -0.11
CA SER A 56 6.40 15.77 -0.51
C SER A 56 7.47 14.76 -0.90
N ILE A 57 8.41 15.15 -1.77
CA ILE A 57 9.52 14.29 -2.20
C ILE A 57 10.44 13.97 -1.03
N GLY A 58 10.72 14.94 -0.17
CA GLY A 58 11.56 14.75 1.01
C GLY A 58 10.97 13.74 2.01
N ARG A 59 9.63 13.72 2.15
CA ARG A 59 8.93 12.74 3.00
C ARG A 59 9.02 11.33 2.45
N GLU A 60 8.89 11.18 1.13
CA GLU A 60 9.01 9.89 0.44
C GLU A 60 10.42 9.29 0.58
N LYS A 61 11.46 10.13 0.51
CA LYS A 61 12.85 9.71 0.70
C LYS A 61 13.19 9.24 2.11
N ARG A 62 12.40 9.57 3.14
CA ARG A 62 12.69 9.17 4.53
C ARG A 62 12.48 7.68 4.83
N GLY A 63 12.18 6.84 3.82
CA GLY A 63 12.36 5.39 3.92
C GLY A 63 11.60 4.75 5.10
N ALA A 64 10.31 5.05 5.25
CA ALA A 64 9.49 4.34 6.22
C ALA A 64 9.28 2.88 5.78
N ASN A 65 9.25 1.96 6.75
CA ASN A 65 8.91 0.56 6.53
C ASN A 65 7.69 0.20 7.42
N PRO A 66 6.50 -0.05 6.87
CA PRO A 66 6.11 0.01 5.46
C PRO A 66 6.19 1.42 4.86
N ASP A 67 6.38 1.51 3.54
CA ASP A 67 6.34 2.78 2.81
C ASP A 67 4.94 3.41 2.82
N GLN A 68 4.81 4.61 2.25
CA GLN A 68 3.53 5.34 2.18
C GLN A 68 2.42 4.61 1.39
N TRP A 69 2.78 3.56 0.64
CA TRP A 69 1.88 2.73 -0.16
C TRP A 69 1.60 1.36 0.47
N GLY A 70 2.27 1.02 1.58
CA GLY A 70 2.17 -0.27 2.24
C GLY A 70 3.06 -1.35 1.63
N ASN A 71 4.15 -0.98 0.96
CA ASN A 71 5.20 -1.92 0.60
C ASN A 71 6.23 -2.05 1.72
N LEU A 72 6.64 -3.29 1.96
CA LEU A 72 7.70 -3.59 2.91
C LEU A 72 9.05 -3.52 2.20
N LEU A 73 10.00 -2.81 2.80
CA LEU A 73 11.39 -2.78 2.33
C LEU A 73 12.18 -4.00 2.84
N GLY A 74 11.82 -4.48 4.03
CA GLY A 74 12.40 -5.62 4.73
C GLY A 74 11.53 -6.01 5.92
N LEU A 75 11.95 -7.05 6.65
CA LEU A 75 11.22 -7.54 7.83
C LEU A 75 11.94 -7.26 9.15
N ASP A 76 13.20 -6.85 9.10
CA ASP A 76 14.09 -6.78 10.26
C ASP A 76 13.62 -5.79 11.33
N ASP A 77 12.95 -4.71 10.91
CA ASP A 77 12.44 -3.65 11.79
C ASP A 77 10.94 -3.82 12.17
N LEU A 78 10.33 -4.98 11.84
CA LEU A 78 8.89 -5.20 12.04
C LEU A 78 8.63 -6.21 13.15
N THR A 79 7.70 -5.86 14.05
CA THR A 79 7.17 -6.85 15.00
C THR A 79 6.10 -7.67 14.30
N LEU A 80 6.33 -8.97 14.15
CA LEU A 80 5.45 -9.88 13.44
C LEU A 80 4.70 -10.79 14.40
N VAL A 81 3.39 -10.84 14.25
CA VAL A 81 2.48 -11.72 14.98
C VAL A 81 2.10 -12.85 14.05
N GLU A 82 2.39 -14.08 14.45
CA GLU A 82 2.06 -15.28 13.67
C GLU A 82 0.58 -15.63 13.85
N ALA A 83 -0.16 -15.72 12.75
CA ALA A 83 -1.47 -16.34 12.73
C ALA A 83 -1.29 -17.82 12.37
N PRO A 84 -1.63 -18.76 13.27
CA PRO A 84 -1.45 -20.18 13.00
C PRO A 84 -2.29 -20.64 11.81
N SER A 85 -1.77 -21.63 11.07
CA SER A 85 -2.55 -22.30 10.04
C SER A 85 -3.54 -23.25 10.70
N ALA A 86 -4.79 -23.26 10.23
CA ALA A 86 -5.73 -24.28 10.64
C ALA A 86 -5.50 -25.58 9.86
N ASP A 87 -5.90 -26.70 10.46
CA ASP A 87 -5.96 -27.98 9.77
C ASP A 87 -6.80 -27.89 8.50
N ARG A 88 -6.43 -28.72 7.51
CA ARG A 88 -6.90 -28.65 6.12
C ARG A 88 -8.43 -28.66 5.97
N GLU A 89 -9.14 -29.22 6.95
CA GLU A 89 -10.62 -29.31 6.99
C GLU A 89 -11.32 -28.01 7.41
N VAL A 90 -10.63 -27.09 8.10
CA VAL A 90 -11.21 -25.84 8.64
C VAL A 90 -10.51 -24.59 8.06
N ARG A 91 -9.79 -24.77 6.95
CA ARG A 91 -9.00 -23.69 6.35
C ARG A 91 -9.89 -22.65 5.69
N THR A 92 -9.84 -21.42 6.19
CA THR A 92 -10.49 -20.26 5.57
C THR A 92 -9.58 -19.71 4.50
N VAL A 93 -9.67 -20.30 3.31
CA VAL A 93 -8.86 -19.90 2.15
C VAL A 93 -9.46 -18.66 1.51
N VAL A 94 -8.71 -17.56 1.49
CA VAL A 94 -9.12 -16.29 0.89
C VAL A 94 -8.22 -15.95 -0.29
N PRO A 95 -8.78 -15.74 -1.50
CA PRO A 95 -8.00 -15.33 -2.65
C PRO A 95 -7.53 -13.87 -2.52
N VAL A 96 -6.36 -13.57 -3.06
CA VAL A 96 -5.80 -12.21 -3.12
C VAL A 96 -6.31 -11.46 -4.36
N ASP A 97 -6.87 -10.28 -4.14
CA ASP A 97 -7.32 -9.37 -5.18
C ASP A 97 -6.14 -8.72 -5.91
N GLY A 98 -6.22 -8.67 -7.25
CA GLY A 98 -5.26 -7.94 -8.06
C GLY A 98 -3.94 -8.67 -8.33
N ALA A 99 -3.83 -9.96 -7.97
CA ALA A 99 -2.68 -10.81 -8.28
C ALA A 99 -2.31 -10.81 -9.78
N ALA A 100 -3.29 -10.70 -10.67
CA ALA A 100 -3.09 -10.58 -12.12
C ALA A 100 -2.18 -9.41 -12.55
N HIS A 101 -2.12 -8.33 -11.76
CA HIS A 101 -1.28 -7.16 -12.04
C HIS A 101 0.12 -7.24 -11.41
N ARG A 102 0.39 -8.30 -10.64
CA ARG A 102 1.62 -8.47 -9.84
C ARG A 102 2.37 -9.77 -10.18
N GLN A 103 2.13 -10.31 -11.39
CA GLN A 103 2.64 -11.61 -11.84
C GLN A 103 4.16 -11.75 -11.70
N SER A 104 4.94 -10.76 -12.12
CA SER A 104 6.40 -10.83 -12.02
C SER A 104 6.88 -10.91 -10.57
N GLY A 105 6.22 -10.21 -9.65
CA GLY A 105 6.55 -10.27 -8.21
C GLY A 105 6.20 -11.61 -7.59
N ILE A 106 5.04 -12.17 -7.96
CA ILE A 106 4.58 -13.48 -7.50
C ILE A 106 5.49 -14.59 -8.04
N GLU A 107 5.91 -14.51 -9.30
CA GLU A 107 6.83 -15.48 -9.90
C GLU A 107 8.19 -15.48 -9.19
N ILE A 108 8.78 -14.30 -8.97
CA ILE A 108 10.06 -14.18 -8.24
C ILE A 108 9.92 -14.78 -6.84
N ALA A 109 8.83 -14.45 -6.13
CA ALA A 109 8.57 -15.03 -4.82
C ALA A 109 8.48 -16.56 -4.91
N ARG A 110 7.71 -17.11 -5.86
CA ARG A 110 7.55 -18.56 -6.06
C ARG A 110 8.87 -19.25 -6.35
N THR A 111 9.70 -18.67 -7.22
CA THR A 111 11.01 -19.25 -7.58
C THR A 111 11.97 -19.26 -6.40
N GLN A 112 11.89 -18.28 -5.51
CA GLN A 112 12.79 -18.18 -4.34
C GLN A 112 12.31 -18.99 -3.14
N GLY A 113 10.99 -19.07 -2.92
CA GLY A 113 10.40 -19.61 -1.69
C GLY A 113 9.48 -20.81 -1.89
N GLY A 114 9.29 -21.27 -3.12
CA GLY A 114 8.38 -22.37 -3.44
C GLY A 114 6.91 -21.96 -3.52
N PRO A 115 5.99 -22.92 -3.73
CA PRO A 115 4.55 -22.65 -3.84
C PRO A 115 3.86 -22.40 -2.49
N GLU A 116 4.43 -22.85 -1.37
CA GLU A 116 3.91 -22.63 -0.02
C GLU A 116 4.83 -21.66 0.71
N GLN A 117 4.28 -20.51 1.12
CA GLN A 117 5.03 -19.40 1.70
C GLN A 117 4.25 -18.78 2.85
N THR A 118 4.81 -17.73 3.43
CA THR A 118 4.08 -16.85 4.33
C THR A 118 3.82 -15.52 3.64
N ALA A 119 2.77 -14.82 4.06
CA ALA A 119 2.49 -13.46 3.65
C ALA A 119 2.33 -12.57 4.89
N VAL A 120 2.77 -11.33 4.78
CA VAL A 120 2.51 -10.29 5.78
C VAL A 120 1.36 -9.42 5.31
N LEU A 121 0.37 -9.24 6.18
CA LEU A 121 -0.75 -8.35 5.97
C LEU A 121 -0.35 -6.94 6.38
N VAL A 122 -0.39 -6.00 5.43
CA VAL A 122 -0.02 -4.59 5.63
C VAL A 122 -1.27 -3.73 5.58
N PRO A 123 -1.78 -3.24 6.72
CA PRO A 123 -2.98 -2.41 6.76
C PRO A 123 -2.68 -1.05 6.15
N ARG A 124 -3.71 -0.33 5.67
CA ARG A 124 -3.57 0.96 4.98
C ARG A 124 -2.59 0.99 3.81
N ALA A 125 -2.44 -0.13 3.12
CA ALA A 125 -1.84 -0.15 1.81
C ALA A 125 -2.77 0.52 0.79
N SER A 126 -2.23 0.95 -0.34
CA SER A 126 -3.05 1.61 -1.38
C SER A 126 -2.40 1.50 -2.74
N ARG A 127 -3.19 1.74 -3.78
CA ARG A 127 -2.67 1.96 -5.15
C ARG A 127 -2.42 3.44 -5.34
N TRP A 128 -1.50 3.77 -6.26
CA TRP A 128 -1.12 5.15 -6.53
C TRP A 128 -2.31 6.11 -6.69
N MET A 129 -3.29 5.75 -7.53
CA MET A 129 -4.45 6.59 -7.80
C MET A 129 -5.62 6.38 -6.84
N ALA A 130 -5.57 5.36 -5.97
CA ALA A 130 -6.70 5.00 -5.13
C ALA A 130 -6.76 5.87 -3.87
N ARG A 131 -7.93 6.48 -3.64
CA ARG A 131 -8.21 7.18 -2.37
C ARG A 131 -8.52 6.23 -1.22
N ARG A 132 -9.01 5.03 -1.49
CA ARG A 132 -9.38 4.04 -0.46
C ARG A 132 -8.14 3.28 0.00
N TYR A 133 -7.97 3.20 1.31
CA TYR A 133 -7.03 2.28 1.94
C TYR A 133 -7.53 0.84 1.83
N ARG A 134 -6.61 -0.09 1.64
CA ARG A 134 -6.85 -1.54 1.60
C ARG A 134 -5.80 -2.24 2.46
N VAL A 135 -5.99 -3.54 2.68
CA VAL A 135 -4.97 -4.38 3.30
C VAL A 135 -4.11 -4.97 2.18
N GLY A 136 -2.83 -4.61 2.15
CA GLY A 136 -1.85 -5.14 1.20
C GLY A 136 -1.34 -6.50 1.64
N VAL A 137 -1.04 -7.37 0.67
CA VAL A 137 -0.52 -8.71 0.90
C VAL A 137 0.90 -8.78 0.36
N GLN A 138 1.86 -9.06 1.22
CA GLN A 138 3.28 -9.12 0.89
C GLN A 138 3.81 -10.53 1.09
N LEU A 139 4.18 -11.22 0.02
CA LEU A 139 4.76 -12.57 0.10
C LEU A 139 6.18 -12.52 0.66
N VAL A 140 6.46 -13.42 1.59
CA VAL A 140 7.76 -13.62 2.25
C VAL A 140 8.26 -15.01 1.86
N GLY A 141 8.86 -15.10 0.68
CA GLY A 141 9.48 -16.32 0.17
C GLY A 141 10.90 -16.09 -0.35
N GLY A 142 11.50 -14.93 -0.13
CA GLY A 142 12.82 -14.61 -0.67
C GLY A 142 13.52 -13.56 0.15
N GLN A 143 14.59 -12.98 -0.41
CA GLN A 143 15.39 -11.98 0.29
C GLN A 143 14.63 -10.68 0.59
N ARG A 144 13.58 -10.36 -0.17
CA ARG A 144 12.76 -9.16 0.02
C ARG A 144 11.28 -9.50 -0.13
N PRO A 145 10.40 -8.96 0.75
CA PRO A 145 8.96 -9.12 0.60
C PRO A 145 8.49 -8.60 -0.77
N ARG A 146 7.51 -9.28 -1.37
CA ARG A 146 6.95 -8.91 -2.68
C ARG A 146 5.46 -8.72 -2.62
N HIS A 147 5.00 -7.60 -3.15
CA HIS A 147 3.57 -7.25 -3.12
C HIS A 147 2.78 -8.15 -4.08
N ALA A 148 1.93 -9.00 -3.53
CA ALA A 148 1.08 -9.92 -4.28
C ALA A 148 -0.29 -9.34 -4.64
N GLY A 149 -0.71 -8.28 -3.95
CA GLY A 149 -2.01 -7.64 -4.18
C GLY A 149 -2.66 -7.20 -2.88
N TYR A 150 -3.98 -7.31 -2.83
CA TYR A 150 -4.78 -6.84 -1.70
C TYR A 150 -5.66 -7.95 -1.16
N LEU A 151 -6.04 -7.84 0.10
CA LEU A 151 -7.03 -8.73 0.69
C LEU A 151 -8.39 -8.55 -0.02
N GLY A 152 -9.10 -9.66 -0.24
CA GLY A 152 -10.44 -9.64 -0.84
C GLY A 152 -11.41 -8.81 0.00
N GLN A 153 -12.38 -8.15 -0.64
CA GLN A 153 -13.27 -7.16 0.01
C GLN A 153 -13.97 -7.69 1.28
N ALA A 154 -14.52 -8.91 1.24
CA ALA A 154 -15.23 -9.48 2.39
C ALA A 154 -14.30 -9.72 3.59
N ALA A 155 -13.08 -10.23 3.35
CA ALA A 155 -12.09 -10.42 4.40
C ALA A 155 -11.50 -9.09 4.89
N GLU A 156 -11.32 -8.11 3.99
CA GLU A 156 -10.93 -6.75 4.36
C GLU A 156 -11.97 -6.13 5.31
N GLU A 157 -13.25 -6.19 4.99
CA GLU A 157 -14.31 -5.63 5.84
C GLU A 157 -14.39 -6.30 7.21
N ARG A 158 -14.12 -7.60 7.29
CA ARG A 158 -14.11 -8.35 8.56
C ARG A 158 -12.91 -8.01 9.45
N TYR A 159 -11.72 -7.86 8.88
CA TYR A 159 -10.47 -7.82 9.66
C TYR A 159 -9.78 -6.46 9.70
N VAL A 160 -10.21 -5.48 8.91
CA VAL A 160 -9.52 -4.18 8.78
C VAL A 160 -9.33 -3.47 10.13
N ASP A 161 -10.35 -3.44 10.98
CA ASP A 161 -10.28 -2.69 12.24
C ASP A 161 -9.27 -3.33 13.22
N ARG A 162 -9.20 -4.67 13.25
CA ARG A 162 -8.23 -5.43 14.06
C ARG A 162 -6.81 -5.22 13.56
N LEU A 163 -6.62 -5.33 12.25
CA LEU A 163 -5.33 -5.14 11.60
C LEU A 163 -4.83 -3.69 11.78
N ASP A 164 -5.72 -2.70 11.70
CA ASP A 164 -5.38 -1.30 11.97
C ASP A 164 -5.00 -1.05 13.44
N ALA A 165 -5.62 -1.76 14.39
CA ALA A 165 -5.23 -1.72 15.80
C ALA A 165 -3.81 -2.27 16.02
N LEU A 166 -3.49 -3.45 15.48
CA LEU A 166 -2.14 -4.02 15.55
C LEU A 166 -1.09 -3.08 14.92
N ARG A 167 -1.42 -2.50 13.77
CA ARG A 167 -0.53 -1.52 13.11
C ARG A 167 -0.26 -0.31 14.00
N SER A 168 -1.24 0.15 14.79
CA SER A 168 -1.05 1.28 15.71
C SER A 168 -0.04 0.98 16.82
N GLU A 169 0.17 -0.31 17.12
CA GLU A 169 1.19 -0.83 18.03
C GLU A 169 2.51 -1.17 17.32
N GLY A 170 2.62 -0.94 16.00
CA GLY A 170 3.78 -1.33 15.20
C GLY A 170 3.87 -2.83 14.89
N LYS A 171 2.78 -3.57 15.11
CA LYS A 171 2.69 -5.01 14.86
C LYS A 171 2.01 -5.31 13.52
N TYR A 172 2.49 -6.36 12.84
CA TYR A 172 1.93 -6.83 11.58
C TYR A 172 1.68 -8.33 11.63
N VAL A 173 0.64 -8.81 10.95
CA VAL A 173 0.28 -10.23 11.02
C VAL A 173 0.91 -10.98 9.86
N ARG A 174 1.57 -12.09 10.18
CA ARG A 174 2.06 -13.07 9.21
C ARG A 174 1.04 -14.21 9.13
N VAL A 175 0.63 -14.54 7.91
CA VAL A 175 -0.35 -15.59 7.60
C VAL A 175 0.24 -16.59 6.61
N PRO A 176 -0.15 -17.87 6.65
CA PRO A 176 0.21 -18.82 5.61
C PRO A 176 -0.36 -18.40 4.26
N ALA A 177 0.41 -18.58 3.20
CA ALA A 177 0.04 -18.24 1.84
C ALA A 177 0.45 -19.34 0.85
N ARG A 178 -0.39 -19.57 -0.16
CA ARG A 178 -0.13 -20.53 -1.23
C ARG A 178 -0.22 -19.85 -2.58
N ILE A 179 0.80 -20.06 -3.41
CA ILE A 179 0.82 -19.64 -4.81
C ILE A 179 0.32 -20.82 -5.65
N VAL A 180 -0.79 -20.61 -6.36
CA VAL A 180 -1.47 -21.62 -7.17
C VAL A 180 -1.24 -21.34 -8.65
N GLY A 181 -1.02 -22.42 -9.41
CA GLY A 181 -0.79 -22.40 -10.86
C GLY A 181 0.65 -22.80 -11.21
N ASP A 182 0.79 -23.61 -12.26
CA ASP A 182 2.09 -24.13 -12.70
C ASP A 182 2.86 -23.18 -13.62
N GLY A 183 2.15 -22.25 -14.25
CA GLY A 183 2.69 -21.13 -15.02
C GLY A 183 1.78 -19.90 -14.88
N ARG A 184 2.19 -18.78 -15.48
CA ARG A 184 1.37 -17.57 -15.47
C ARG A 184 0.01 -17.84 -16.16
N PRO A 185 -1.11 -17.33 -15.63
CA PRO A 185 -1.21 -16.45 -14.46
C PRO A 185 -1.24 -17.21 -13.12
N PHE A 186 -0.41 -16.77 -12.17
CA PHE A 186 -0.41 -17.24 -10.78
C PHE A 186 -1.55 -16.61 -9.98
N LYS A 187 -2.17 -17.42 -9.12
CA LYS A 187 -3.11 -17.00 -8.07
C LYS A 187 -2.43 -17.10 -6.72
N VAL A 188 -2.88 -16.28 -5.77
CA VAL A 188 -2.40 -16.34 -4.39
C VAL A 188 -3.60 -16.52 -3.48
N GLU A 189 -3.47 -17.50 -2.59
CA GLU A 189 -4.47 -17.89 -1.60
C GLU A 189 -3.87 -17.72 -0.21
N LEU A 190 -4.64 -17.17 0.72
CA LEU A 190 -4.24 -16.93 2.11
C LEU A 190 -5.05 -17.81 3.05
N ASP A 191 -4.41 -18.33 4.09
CA ASP A 191 -5.09 -18.95 5.21
C ASP A 191 -5.28 -17.91 6.32
N LEU A 192 -6.54 -17.52 6.57
CA LEU A 192 -6.88 -16.53 7.60
C LEU A 192 -7.51 -17.17 8.84
N SER A 193 -7.52 -18.50 8.97
CA SER A 193 -8.21 -19.16 10.08
C SER A 193 -7.63 -18.76 11.44
N GLY A 194 -6.31 -18.64 11.58
CA GLY A 194 -5.66 -18.22 12.83
C GLY A 194 -5.70 -16.72 13.11
N LEU A 195 -6.28 -15.90 12.22
CA LEU A 195 -6.30 -14.45 12.42
C LEU A 195 -7.17 -14.07 13.63
N ASP A 196 -8.20 -14.85 13.92
CA ASP A 196 -9.09 -14.61 15.05
C ASP A 196 -8.41 -14.87 16.41
N GLU A 197 -7.36 -15.68 16.43
CA GLU A 197 -6.57 -16.05 17.61
C GLU A 197 -5.41 -15.09 17.91
N THR A 198 -5.02 -14.26 16.94
CA THR A 198 -4.01 -13.22 17.12
C THR A 198 -4.61 -12.03 17.89
N ALA A 199 -4.45 -12.03 19.21
CA ALA A 199 -4.83 -10.97 20.14
C ALA A 199 -3.60 -10.23 20.66
#